data_AF-A0A0D9NPB8-F1
#
_entry.id   AF-A0A0D9NPB8-F1
#
_cell.length_a   1.000
_cell.length_b   1.000
_cell.length_c   1.000
_cell.angle_alpha   90.00
_cell.angle_beta   90.00
_cell.angle_gamma   90.00
#
_symmetry.space_group_name_H-M   'P 1'
#
loop_
_entity.id
_entity.type
_entity.pdbx_description
1 polymer ?
#
loop_
_entity_poly.entity_id
_entity_poly.type
_entity_poly.pdbx_seq_one_letter_code
_entity_poly.pdbx_strand_id
1 'polypeptide(L)'
;MAAPALADSSTMLAVMGQGALDEQSYSVFTNCVQALDSSYKAYTDEGVLVVVPSTSRAIDINTTDKEIWNCIKSSSSTVSLAIESSEFPDQAHEATTDVTSIQHTDAVNMGVTGQKVVDYVPAKTNALETRDVAYYNVHHSDEKTCKGDFNHYYLKTCNSFASAYASTLADNLDAAKHLRYTIWPHHSCDKGNQRTININPRSSCPCQVRTTYSWNGAYA
;
A
#
# COMPACT_ATOMS: atom_id res chain seq x y z
N MET A 1 28.09 -31.46 11.61
CA MET A 1 27.37 -30.60 10.65
C MET A 1 27.03 -29.32 11.40
N ALA A 2 27.55 -28.17 10.97
CA ALA A 2 27.22 -26.89 11.58
C ALA A 2 25.80 -26.49 11.16
N ALA A 3 24.99 -26.02 12.11
CA ALA A 3 23.69 -25.42 11.82
C ALA A 3 23.89 -24.24 10.86
N PRO A 4 22.94 -23.98 9.94
CA PRO A 4 23.02 -22.80 9.09
C PRO A 4 23.05 -21.57 10.01
N ALA A 5 23.99 -20.65 9.75
CA ALA A 5 23.97 -19.35 10.40
C ALA A 5 22.60 -18.72 10.15
N LEU A 6 21.88 -18.38 11.22
CA LEU A 6 20.69 -17.53 11.13
C LEU A 6 21.12 -16.28 10.37
N ALA A 7 20.61 -16.11 9.16
CA ALA A 7 20.81 -14.88 8.42
C ALA A 7 20.42 -13.72 9.33
N ASP A 8 21.31 -12.74 9.48
CA ASP A 8 21.07 -11.58 10.32
C ASP A 8 19.75 -10.93 9.86
N SER A 9 18.75 -10.90 10.76
CA SER A 9 17.40 -10.39 10.49
C SER A 9 17.45 -8.95 9.95
N SER A 10 18.54 -8.22 10.17
CA SER A 10 18.81 -6.89 9.62
C SER A 10 18.90 -6.85 8.09
N THR A 11 19.06 -8.00 7.43
CA THR A 11 19.25 -8.16 5.98
C THR A 11 18.06 -8.80 5.27
N MET A 12 16.98 -9.11 5.98
CA MET A 12 15.79 -9.75 5.42
C MET A 12 14.66 -8.73 5.27
N LEU A 13 13.87 -8.92 4.22
CA LEU A 13 12.61 -8.24 3.95
C LEU A 13 11.46 -9.18 4.33
N ALA A 14 10.52 -8.71 5.14
CA ALA A 14 9.28 -9.42 5.41
C ALA A 14 8.33 -9.29 4.21
N VAL A 15 7.97 -10.41 3.59
CA VAL A 15 6.97 -10.42 2.53
C VAL A 15 5.59 -10.45 3.19
N MET A 16 4.82 -9.38 3.00
CA MET A 16 3.47 -9.27 3.53
C MET A 16 2.46 -9.86 2.55
N GLY A 17 1.56 -10.68 3.06
CA GLY A 17 0.43 -11.23 2.33
C GLY A 17 -0.88 -11.07 3.09
N GLN A 18 -1.98 -11.45 2.44
CA GLN A 18 -3.31 -11.41 3.04
C GLN A 18 -3.43 -12.41 4.19
N GLY A 19 -4.07 -11.97 5.27
CA GLY A 19 -4.40 -12.77 6.45
C GLY A 19 -5.83 -12.52 6.92
N ALA A 20 -6.25 -13.24 7.96
CA ALA A 20 -7.52 -12.96 8.61
C ALA A 20 -7.51 -11.53 9.19
N LEU A 21 -8.63 -10.83 9.07
CA LEU A 21 -8.80 -9.52 9.69
C LEU A 21 -9.10 -9.71 11.18
N ASP A 22 -8.10 -9.47 12.02
CA ASP A 22 -8.25 -9.52 13.47
C ASP A 22 -9.04 -8.32 13.99
N GLU A 23 -10.00 -8.55 14.89
CA GLU A 23 -10.92 -7.52 15.40
C GLU A 23 -10.17 -6.45 16.20
N GLN A 24 -9.21 -6.85 17.04
CA GLN A 24 -8.41 -5.91 17.82
C GLN A 24 -7.56 -5.04 16.91
N SER A 25 -6.92 -5.63 15.90
CA SER A 25 -6.15 -4.92 14.89
C SER A 25 -6.99 -3.93 14.09
N TYR A 26 -8.19 -4.34 13.67
CA TYR A 26 -9.11 -3.46 12.94
C TYR A 26 -9.66 -2.33 13.83
N SER A 27 -9.88 -2.60 15.12
CA SER A 27 -10.37 -1.59 16.06
C SER A 27 -9.44 -0.38 16.19
N VAL A 28 -8.13 -0.56 15.99
CA VAL A 28 -7.16 0.55 15.99
C VAL A 28 -7.48 1.54 14.86
N PHE A 29 -7.78 1.02 13.67
CA PHE A 29 -8.15 1.82 12.52
C PHE A 29 -9.50 2.50 12.74
N THR A 30 -10.54 1.74 13.13
CA THR A 30 -11.89 2.30 13.29
C THR A 30 -11.96 3.34 14.40
N ASN A 31 -11.32 3.11 15.55
CA ASN A 31 -11.28 4.08 16.64
C ASN A 31 -10.58 5.37 16.21
N CYS A 32 -9.51 5.27 15.42
CA CYS A 32 -8.83 6.44 14.89
C CYS A 32 -9.75 7.25 13.97
N VAL A 33 -10.41 6.57 13.02
CA VAL A 33 -11.27 7.23 12.02
C VAL A 33 -12.55 7.80 12.64
N GLN A 34 -13.15 7.12 13.62
CA GLN A 34 -14.33 7.60 14.35
C GLN A 34 -14.04 8.83 15.23
N ALA A 35 -12.78 9.03 15.62
CA ALA A 35 -12.36 10.23 16.34
C ALA A 35 -12.19 11.45 15.40
N LEU A 36 -12.20 11.23 14.08
CA LEU A 36 -12.14 12.31 13.08
C LEU A 36 -13.55 12.75 12.71
N ASP A 37 -13.73 14.03 12.39
CA ASP A 37 -14.88 14.51 11.61
C ASP A 37 -14.65 14.12 10.13
N SER A 38 -14.79 12.81 9.88
CA SER A 38 -14.39 12.19 8.63
C SER A 38 -15.49 12.29 7.59
N SER A 39 -15.20 12.96 6.48
CA SER A 39 -16.04 12.94 5.27
C SER A 39 -15.55 11.91 4.26
N TYR A 40 -14.88 10.85 4.71
CA TYR A 40 -14.36 9.81 3.82
C TYR A 40 -15.35 8.65 3.68
N LYS A 41 -15.27 8.00 2.54
CA LYS A 41 -15.94 6.72 2.30
C LYS A 41 -14.88 5.65 2.09
N ALA A 42 -15.28 4.40 2.09
CA ALA A 42 -14.40 3.30 1.72
C ALA A 42 -15.14 2.22 0.93
N TYR A 43 -14.35 1.50 0.14
CA TYR A 43 -14.76 0.29 -0.57
C TYR A 43 -13.67 -0.78 -0.42
N THR A 44 -13.96 -2.01 -0.80
CA THR A 44 -12.96 -3.08 -0.79
C THR A 44 -12.51 -3.40 -2.21
N ASP A 45 -11.20 -3.52 -2.39
CA ASP A 45 -10.56 -3.92 -3.64
C ASP A 45 -9.57 -5.03 -3.37
N GLU A 46 -9.91 -6.26 -3.78
CA GLU A 46 -9.02 -7.44 -3.71
C GLU A 46 -8.38 -7.59 -2.30
N GLY A 47 -9.22 -7.47 -1.27
CA GLY A 47 -8.80 -7.61 0.13
C GLY A 47 -8.26 -6.35 0.81
N VAL A 48 -8.12 -5.23 0.08
CA VAL A 48 -7.67 -3.94 0.61
C VAL A 48 -8.88 -3.06 0.90
N LEU A 49 -8.98 -2.48 2.09
CA LEU A 49 -9.93 -1.41 2.37
C LEU A 49 -9.36 -0.10 1.84
N VAL A 50 -9.99 0.44 0.80
CA VAL A 50 -9.57 1.64 0.10
C VAL A 50 -10.42 2.81 0.55
N VAL A 51 -9.79 3.78 1.21
CA VAL A 51 -10.44 5.00 1.70
C VAL A 51 -10.39 6.08 0.63
N VAL A 52 -11.51 6.72 0.35
CA VAL A 52 -11.68 7.76 -0.68
C VAL A 52 -12.40 8.99 -0.13
N PRO A 53 -12.09 10.22 -0.59
CA PRO A 53 -12.87 11.39 -0.22
C PRO A 53 -14.33 11.28 -0.69
N SER A 54 -15.30 11.78 0.10
CA SER A 54 -16.72 11.78 -0.32
C SER A 54 -17.04 12.77 -1.45
N THR A 55 -16.19 13.77 -1.67
CA THR A 55 -16.29 14.73 -2.76
C THR A 55 -15.25 14.44 -3.83
N SER A 56 -15.53 14.80 -5.08
CA SER A 56 -14.61 14.56 -6.19
C SER A 56 -13.40 15.49 -6.11
N ARG A 57 -12.28 14.97 -5.57
CA ARG A 57 -11.05 15.75 -5.37
C ARG A 57 -9.79 14.87 -5.24
N ALA A 58 -8.64 15.51 -5.47
CA ALA A 58 -7.33 14.93 -5.25
C ALA A 58 -7.14 14.57 -3.79
N ILE A 59 -6.26 13.60 -3.55
CA ILE A 59 -5.72 13.38 -2.22
C ILE A 59 -4.46 14.21 -2.02
N ASP A 60 -4.36 14.87 -0.87
CA ASP A 60 -3.14 15.45 -0.33
C ASP A 60 -2.91 14.96 1.11
N ILE A 61 -2.19 13.85 1.23
CA ILE A 61 -1.79 13.24 2.50
C ILE A 61 -0.83 14.12 3.34
N ASN A 62 -0.27 15.19 2.78
CA ASN A 62 0.63 16.08 3.51
C ASN A 62 -0.13 17.24 4.16
N THR A 63 -1.33 17.58 3.64
CA THR A 63 -2.15 18.69 4.14
C THR A 63 -3.56 18.21 4.51
N THR A 64 -4.54 18.35 3.62
CA THR A 64 -5.97 18.11 3.84
C THR A 64 -6.28 16.72 4.37
N ASP A 65 -5.54 15.70 3.91
CA ASP A 65 -5.84 14.30 4.21
C ASP A 65 -4.86 13.70 5.22
N LYS A 66 -4.08 14.55 5.89
CA LYS A 66 -3.03 14.13 6.82
C LYS A 66 -3.59 13.31 7.99
N GLU A 67 -4.75 13.66 8.51
CA GLU A 67 -5.34 12.98 9.67
C GLU A 67 -5.85 11.58 9.32
N ILE A 68 -6.61 11.43 8.23
CA ILE A 68 -7.05 10.12 7.75
C ILE A 68 -5.84 9.25 7.34
N TRP A 69 -4.82 9.88 6.74
CA TRP A 69 -3.57 9.20 6.39
C TRP A 69 -2.83 8.69 7.64
N ASN A 70 -2.84 9.43 8.74
CA ASN A 70 -2.27 8.97 10.00
C ASN A 70 -3.01 7.75 10.55
N CYS A 71 -4.34 7.68 10.43
CA CYS A 71 -5.11 6.49 10.80
C CYS A 71 -4.76 5.27 9.93
N ILE A 72 -4.59 5.48 8.63
CA ILE A 72 -4.14 4.42 7.72
C ILE A 72 -2.74 3.95 8.10
N LYS A 73 -1.81 4.89 8.30
CA LYS A 73 -0.41 4.61 8.65
C LYS A 73 -0.29 3.85 9.98
N SER A 74 -1.09 4.17 10.99
CA SER A 74 -1.03 3.52 12.30
C SER A 74 -1.47 2.05 12.27
N SER A 75 -2.24 1.66 11.26
CA SER A 75 -2.87 0.34 11.15
C SER A 75 -2.36 -0.49 9.97
N SER A 76 -1.51 0.09 9.10
CA SER A 76 -1.01 -0.56 7.88
C SER A 76 0.00 -1.69 8.12
N SER A 77 0.32 -2.03 9.37
CA SER A 77 1.12 -3.21 9.72
C SER A 77 0.28 -4.45 9.94
N THR A 78 -1.02 -4.29 10.21
CA THR A 78 -1.94 -5.37 10.58
C THR A 78 -3.16 -5.44 9.69
N VAL A 79 -3.54 -4.34 9.02
CA VAL A 79 -4.72 -4.25 8.14
C VAL A 79 -4.28 -3.81 6.74
N SER A 80 -4.83 -4.42 5.69
CA SER A 80 -4.59 -4.02 4.30
C SER A 80 -5.37 -2.74 3.99
N LEU A 81 -4.68 -1.59 4.00
CA LEU A 81 -5.27 -0.27 3.86
C LEU A 81 -4.62 0.53 2.73
N ALA A 82 -5.42 1.31 2.01
CA ALA A 82 -4.95 2.30 1.05
C ALA A 82 -5.83 3.55 1.07
N ILE A 83 -5.31 4.64 0.52
CA ILE A 83 -6.10 5.87 0.28
C ILE A 83 -6.07 6.22 -1.20
N GLU A 84 -7.20 6.64 -1.77
CA GLU A 84 -7.34 6.88 -3.21
C GLU A 84 -8.13 8.14 -3.57
N SER A 85 -7.66 8.89 -4.58
CA SER A 85 -8.37 10.10 -5.03
C SER A 85 -9.65 9.77 -5.80
N SER A 86 -10.60 10.71 -5.78
CA SER A 86 -11.96 10.54 -6.33
C SER A 86 -12.28 11.58 -7.41
N GLU A 87 -11.25 12.14 -8.04
CA GLU A 87 -11.34 13.22 -9.05
C GLU A 87 -12.00 12.76 -10.34
N PHE A 88 -11.91 11.47 -10.66
CA PHE A 88 -12.45 10.91 -11.88
C PHE A 88 -13.48 9.84 -11.53
N PRO A 89 -14.58 9.74 -12.33
CA PRO A 89 -15.57 8.69 -12.14
C PRO A 89 -14.89 7.32 -12.17
N ASP A 90 -15.14 6.53 -11.13
CA ASP A 90 -14.72 5.14 -11.01
C ASP A 90 -15.92 4.35 -10.48
N GLN A 91 -16.26 3.26 -11.17
CA GLN A 91 -17.38 2.41 -10.77
C GLN A 91 -17.18 1.85 -9.36
N ALA A 92 -15.94 1.63 -8.92
CA ALA A 92 -15.65 1.17 -7.57
C ALA A 92 -16.04 2.22 -6.51
N HIS A 93 -16.06 3.51 -6.86
CA HIS A 93 -16.45 4.58 -5.94
C HIS A 93 -17.97 4.66 -5.75
N GLU A 94 -18.77 4.08 -6.66
CA GLU A 94 -20.24 4.06 -6.55
C GLU A 94 -20.72 3.15 -5.41
N ALA A 95 -19.98 2.09 -5.09
CA ALA A 95 -20.31 1.12 -4.04
C ALA A 95 -19.67 1.47 -2.68
N THR A 96 -19.37 2.74 -2.43
CA THR A 96 -18.67 3.17 -1.22
C THR A 96 -19.59 3.33 -0.01
N THR A 97 -19.09 2.96 1.16
CA THR A 97 -19.76 3.11 2.46
C THR A 97 -19.03 4.14 3.32
N ASP A 98 -19.73 4.86 4.19
CA ASP A 98 -19.10 5.82 5.10
C ASP A 98 -18.07 5.10 5.99
N VAL A 99 -16.81 5.55 5.95
CA VAL A 99 -15.70 4.84 6.60
C VAL A 99 -15.90 4.72 8.12
N THR A 100 -16.60 5.69 8.73
CA THR A 100 -16.85 5.72 10.18
C THR A 100 -17.85 4.66 10.62
N SER A 101 -18.68 4.17 9.68
CA SER A 101 -19.75 3.21 9.94
C SER A 101 -19.31 1.75 9.79
N ILE A 102 -18.19 1.48 9.10
CA ILE A 102 -17.74 0.12 8.78
C ILE A 102 -17.16 -0.56 10.03
N GLN A 103 -17.97 -1.41 10.66
CA GLN A 103 -17.53 -2.23 11.79
C GLN A 103 -16.70 -3.43 11.30
N HIS A 104 -16.07 -4.16 12.22
CA HIS A 104 -15.25 -5.33 11.89
C HIS A 104 -16.03 -6.37 11.07
N THR A 105 -17.26 -6.69 11.46
CA THR A 105 -18.11 -7.63 10.73
C THR A 105 -18.42 -7.15 9.31
N ASP A 106 -18.62 -5.84 9.13
CA ASP A 106 -18.87 -5.26 7.81
C ASP A 106 -17.62 -5.36 6.95
N ALA A 107 -16.45 -5.00 7.49
CA ALA A 107 -15.17 -5.12 6.80
C ALA A 107 -14.88 -6.56 6.36
N VAL A 108 -15.12 -7.55 7.24
CA VAL A 108 -15.00 -8.97 6.89
C VAL A 108 -15.97 -9.35 5.77
N ASN A 109 -17.23 -8.92 5.84
CA ASN A 109 -18.24 -9.22 4.82
C ASN A 109 -17.94 -8.54 3.47
N MET A 110 -17.30 -7.37 3.49
CA MET A 110 -16.81 -6.67 2.31
C MET A 110 -15.56 -7.34 1.72
N GLY A 111 -14.95 -8.28 2.44
CA GLY A 111 -13.77 -9.04 2.01
C GLY A 111 -12.43 -8.42 2.42
N VAL A 112 -12.42 -7.45 3.33
CA VAL A 112 -11.19 -6.81 3.82
C VAL A 112 -10.32 -7.84 4.54
N THR A 113 -9.02 -7.77 4.31
CA THR A 113 -8.03 -8.69 4.87
C THR A 113 -7.11 -7.99 5.86
N GLY A 114 -6.66 -8.74 6.85
CA GLY A 114 -5.49 -8.38 7.64
C GLY A 114 -4.21 -8.59 6.82
N GLN A 115 -3.09 -8.16 7.38
CA GLN A 115 -1.76 -8.43 6.85
C GLN A 115 -1.02 -9.41 7.75
N LYS A 116 -0.32 -10.37 7.15
CA LYS A 116 0.58 -11.27 7.86
C LYS A 116 1.86 -11.47 7.07
N VAL A 117 2.95 -11.77 7.77
CA VAL A 117 4.17 -12.22 7.11
C VAL A 117 3.94 -13.60 6.52
N VAL A 118 4.19 -13.75 5.23
CA VAL A 118 4.04 -15.04 4.52
C VAL A 118 5.38 -15.62 4.10
N ASP A 119 6.41 -14.79 4.00
CA ASP A 119 7.77 -15.22 3.65
C ASP A 119 8.81 -14.19 4.13
N TYR A 120 10.09 -14.56 4.06
CA TYR A 120 11.22 -13.67 4.25
C TYR A 120 12.19 -13.84 3.10
N VAL A 121 12.43 -12.75 2.36
CA VAL A 121 13.41 -12.74 1.27
C VAL A 121 14.61 -11.90 1.65
N PRO A 122 15.83 -12.21 1.17
CA PRO A 122 16.95 -11.32 1.36
C PRO A 122 16.62 -9.95 0.78
N ALA A 123 16.79 -8.89 1.56
CA ALA A 123 16.76 -7.51 1.06
C ALA A 123 18.00 -7.19 0.19
N LYS A 124 18.75 -8.23 -0.24
CA LYS A 124 20.02 -8.16 -0.95
C LYS A 124 19.80 -7.84 -2.42
N THR A 125 20.30 -6.69 -2.80
CA THR A 125 21.03 -6.55 -4.06
C THR A 125 22.49 -6.28 -3.77
N ASN A 126 23.38 -6.65 -4.69
CA ASN A 126 24.82 -6.36 -4.59
C ASN A 126 25.14 -4.86 -4.41
N ALA A 127 24.12 -3.99 -4.45
CA ALA A 127 24.17 -2.56 -4.13
C ALA A 127 24.03 -2.22 -2.62
N LEU A 128 23.83 -3.20 -1.72
CA LEU A 128 23.79 -2.94 -0.28
C LEU A 128 25.15 -2.48 0.29
N GLU A 129 26.27 -2.76 -0.39
CA GLU A 129 27.57 -2.18 -0.05
C GLU A 129 27.70 -0.71 -0.51
N THR A 130 26.80 -0.24 -1.37
CA THR A 130 26.74 1.13 -1.89
C THR A 130 25.50 1.92 -1.46
N ARG A 131 24.78 1.46 -0.41
CA ARG A 131 23.53 2.04 0.16
C ARG A 131 23.25 3.49 -0.26
N ASP A 132 22.64 3.64 -1.42
CA ASP A 132 21.91 4.86 -1.71
C ASP A 132 20.52 4.64 -1.12
N VAL A 133 20.23 5.38 -0.05
CA VAL A 133 18.92 5.43 0.64
C VAL A 133 17.81 5.98 -0.26
N ALA A 134 18.06 6.10 -1.56
CA ALA A 134 17.19 6.69 -2.55
C ALA A 134 16.51 5.66 -3.47
N TYR A 135 16.45 4.37 -3.11
CA TYR A 135 15.81 3.33 -3.93
C TYR A 135 14.78 2.49 -3.16
N TYR A 136 13.87 1.89 -3.93
CA TYR A 136 12.89 0.87 -3.53
C TYR A 136 12.70 -0.12 -4.68
N ASN A 137 12.10 -1.27 -4.40
CA ASN A 137 11.80 -2.26 -5.45
C ASN A 137 10.32 -2.28 -5.79
N VAL A 138 10.01 -2.65 -7.02
CA VAL A 138 8.65 -2.87 -7.49
C VAL A 138 8.61 -4.13 -8.34
N HIS A 139 7.54 -4.90 -8.16
CA HIS A 139 7.24 -6.11 -8.91
C HIS A 139 5.97 -5.85 -9.72
N HIS A 140 6.08 -5.86 -11.04
CA HIS A 140 4.96 -5.60 -11.94
C HIS A 140 4.55 -6.88 -12.66
N SER A 141 3.25 -7.08 -12.88
CA SER A 141 2.77 -8.22 -13.64
C SER A 141 1.65 -7.82 -14.59
N ASP A 142 1.68 -8.38 -15.80
CA ASP A 142 0.58 -8.34 -16.76
C ASP A 142 -0.57 -9.26 -16.35
N GLU A 143 -0.37 -10.07 -15.30
CA GLU A 143 -1.37 -10.88 -14.65
C GLU A 143 -1.77 -10.29 -13.29
N LYS A 144 -2.86 -10.81 -12.70
CA LYS A 144 -3.35 -10.40 -11.37
C LYS A 144 -2.61 -11.11 -10.23
N THR A 145 -1.28 -11.21 -10.30
CA THR A 145 -0.48 -12.05 -9.37
C THR A 145 0.64 -11.30 -8.66
N CYS A 146 1.05 -10.13 -9.15
CA CYS A 146 2.25 -9.42 -8.75
C CYS A 146 3.56 -10.25 -8.80
N LYS A 147 3.57 -11.38 -9.52
CA LYS A 147 4.73 -12.28 -9.67
C LYS A 147 5.48 -12.06 -10.98
N GLY A 148 5.48 -10.84 -11.51
CA GLY A 148 6.18 -10.53 -12.75
C GLY A 148 7.54 -9.87 -12.52
N ASP A 149 7.92 -8.96 -13.42
CA ASP A 149 9.26 -8.39 -13.48
C ASP A 149 9.60 -7.56 -12.24
N PHE A 150 10.78 -7.85 -11.70
CA PHE A 150 11.37 -7.18 -10.55
C PHE A 150 12.31 -6.05 -11.00
N ASN A 151 12.06 -4.84 -10.52
CA ASN A 151 12.80 -3.65 -10.92
C ASN A 151 13.13 -2.74 -9.72
N HIS A 152 14.23 -1.99 -9.84
CA HIS A 152 14.67 -1.00 -8.85
C HIS A 152 14.39 0.40 -9.37
N TYR A 153 13.81 1.26 -8.52
CA TYR A 153 13.45 2.62 -8.90
C TYR A 153 13.98 3.64 -7.90
N TYR A 154 14.36 4.80 -8.41
CA TYR A 154 14.77 5.94 -7.60
C TYR A 154 13.53 6.57 -6.94
N LEU A 155 13.66 6.98 -5.68
CA LEU A 155 12.60 7.64 -4.93
C LEU A 155 12.27 9.01 -5.53
N LYS A 156 11.01 9.43 -5.38
CA LYS A 156 10.49 10.73 -5.85
C LYS A 156 10.60 10.96 -7.35
N THR A 157 10.99 9.93 -8.12
CA THR A 157 10.91 9.93 -9.57
C THR A 157 9.59 9.30 -9.99
N CYS A 158 8.86 9.98 -10.87
CA CYS A 158 7.72 9.37 -11.55
C CYS A 158 8.22 8.35 -12.57
N ASN A 159 7.82 7.09 -12.42
CA ASN A 159 8.06 6.05 -13.40
C ASN A 159 6.77 5.83 -14.17
N SER A 160 6.83 5.86 -15.50
CA SER A 160 5.65 5.76 -16.36
C SER A 160 5.99 4.93 -17.58
N PHE A 161 5.10 3.99 -17.92
CA PHE A 161 5.25 3.08 -19.05
C PHE A 161 4.11 3.28 -20.06
N ALA A 162 4.33 2.87 -21.31
CA ALA A 162 3.33 2.97 -22.37
C ALA A 162 2.23 1.91 -22.23
N SER A 163 2.59 0.72 -21.75
CA SER A 163 1.64 -0.36 -21.43
C SER A 163 1.27 -0.33 -19.96
N ALA A 164 0.04 -0.77 -19.66
CA ALA A 164 -0.43 -0.94 -18.29
C ALA A 164 -0.02 -2.31 -17.76
N TYR A 165 0.35 -2.36 -16.49
CA TYR A 165 0.41 -3.60 -15.72
C TYR A 165 -0.94 -3.88 -15.06
N ALA A 166 -1.29 -5.16 -14.93
CA ALA A 166 -2.53 -5.59 -14.27
C ALA A 166 -2.41 -5.61 -12.75
N SER A 167 -1.19 -5.77 -12.23
CA SER A 167 -0.93 -5.72 -10.79
C SER A 167 0.48 -5.27 -10.44
N THR A 168 0.65 -4.81 -9.21
CA THR A 168 1.94 -4.33 -8.69
C THR A 168 2.07 -4.53 -7.18
N LEU A 169 3.29 -4.75 -6.70
CA LEU A 169 3.64 -4.58 -5.29
C LEU A 169 5.02 -3.94 -5.17
N ALA A 170 5.30 -3.32 -4.03
CA ALA A 170 6.58 -2.67 -3.78
C ALA A 170 7.23 -3.17 -2.48
N ASP A 171 8.56 -3.16 -2.46
CA ASP A 171 9.37 -3.49 -1.29
C ASP A 171 10.00 -2.22 -0.70
N ASN A 172 9.82 -2.04 0.60
CA ASN A 172 10.51 -1.02 1.38
C ASN A 172 11.87 -1.56 1.88
N LEU A 173 12.93 -1.06 1.25
CA LEU A 173 14.30 -1.44 1.59
C LEU A 173 14.85 -0.69 2.80
N ASP A 174 14.23 0.42 3.22
CA ASP A 174 14.68 1.21 4.36
C ASP A 174 14.40 0.49 5.69
N ALA A 175 15.29 0.68 6.65
CA ALA A 175 15.23 0.03 7.95
C ALA A 175 14.45 0.82 9.00
N ALA A 176 14.17 2.09 8.75
CA ALA A 176 13.56 3.01 9.73
C ALA A 176 12.37 3.79 9.17
N LYS A 177 12.36 4.09 7.87
CA LYS A 177 11.33 4.92 7.25
C LYS A 177 10.24 4.07 6.60
N HIS A 178 9.03 4.61 6.61
CA HIS A 178 7.94 4.01 5.85
C HIS A 178 8.05 4.45 4.39
N LEU A 179 7.76 3.56 3.47
CA LEU A 179 7.65 3.88 2.05
C LEU A 179 6.19 4.22 1.74
N ARG A 180 5.96 5.40 1.18
CA ARG A 180 4.71 5.75 0.52
C ARG A 180 4.85 5.31 -0.93
N TYR A 181 4.07 4.32 -1.32
CA TYR A 181 4.02 3.84 -2.68
C TYR A 181 2.73 4.32 -3.32
N THR A 182 2.83 5.21 -4.31
CA THR A 182 1.67 5.74 -5.01
C THR A 182 1.64 5.20 -6.43
N ILE A 183 0.46 4.74 -6.84
CA ILE A 183 0.20 4.14 -8.15
C ILE A 183 -0.94 4.86 -8.84
N TRP A 184 -0.87 4.91 -10.16
CA TRP A 184 -1.85 5.58 -11.01
C TRP A 184 -2.32 4.66 -12.13
N PRO A 185 -3.63 4.63 -12.42
CA PRO A 185 -4.19 3.96 -13.60
C PRO A 185 -3.97 4.78 -14.88
N HIS A 186 -3.02 5.72 -14.86
CA HIS A 186 -2.74 6.67 -15.92
C HIS A 186 -1.24 6.97 -16.00
N HIS A 187 -0.79 7.53 -17.11
CA HIS A 187 0.61 7.93 -17.32
C HIS A 187 0.99 9.19 -16.53
N SER A 188 2.30 9.37 -16.32
CA SER A 188 2.93 10.62 -15.84
C SER A 188 2.70 11.03 -14.38
N CYS A 189 2.16 10.17 -13.51
CA CYS A 189 1.97 10.44 -12.06
C CYS A 189 1.21 11.71 -11.66
N ASP A 190 0.55 12.38 -12.61
CA ASP A 190 -0.12 13.68 -12.40
C ASP A 190 -1.64 13.60 -12.67
N LYS A 191 -2.14 12.42 -13.04
CA LYS A 191 -3.55 12.19 -13.39
C LYS A 191 -4.25 11.58 -12.19
N GLY A 192 -5.57 11.78 -12.03
CA GLY A 192 -6.26 11.38 -10.80
C GLY A 192 -6.46 9.87 -10.64
N ASN A 193 -7.33 9.49 -9.69
CA ASN A 193 -7.51 8.13 -9.19
C ASN A 193 -6.20 7.51 -8.70
N GLN A 194 -5.35 8.35 -8.10
CA GLN A 194 -4.10 7.92 -7.49
C GLN A 194 -4.43 7.07 -6.27
N ARG A 195 -3.74 5.95 -6.08
CA ARG A 195 -3.83 5.15 -4.85
C ARG A 195 -2.49 5.17 -4.13
N THR A 196 -2.48 5.49 -2.85
CA THR A 196 -1.27 5.49 -2.01
C THR A 196 -1.36 4.43 -0.93
N ILE A 197 -0.30 3.63 -0.82
CA ILE A 197 -0.12 2.57 0.18
C ILE A 197 1.05 2.93 1.10
N ASN A 198 0.89 2.66 2.39
CA ASN A 198 1.96 2.78 3.38
C ASN A 198 2.63 1.42 3.58
N ILE A 199 3.96 1.35 3.42
CA ILE A 199 4.73 0.12 3.54
C ILE A 199 5.72 0.27 4.69
N ASN A 200 5.66 -0.65 5.66
CA ASN A 200 6.50 -0.60 6.84
C ASN A 200 7.97 -0.80 6.50
N PRO A 201 8.91 -0.32 7.35
CA PRO A 201 10.33 -0.60 7.18
C PRO A 201 10.59 -2.10 7.00
N ARG A 202 11.49 -2.47 6.09
CA ARG A 202 11.85 -3.85 5.76
C ARG A 202 10.66 -4.77 5.44
N SER A 203 9.65 -4.26 4.74
CA SER A 203 8.50 -5.07 4.32
C SER A 203 8.06 -4.79 2.89
N SER A 204 7.30 -5.70 2.30
CA SER A 204 6.56 -5.47 1.06
C SER A 204 5.11 -5.04 1.36
N CYS A 205 4.43 -4.40 0.41
CA CYS A 205 2.97 -4.31 0.48
C CYS A 205 2.30 -5.60 -0.02
N PRO A 206 1.03 -5.86 0.33
CA PRO A 206 0.21 -6.83 -0.35
C PRO A 206 0.07 -6.50 -1.84
N CYS A 207 -0.16 -7.52 -2.67
CA CYS A 207 -0.38 -7.37 -4.10
C CYS A 207 -1.54 -6.41 -4.41
N GLN A 208 -1.28 -5.37 -5.19
CA GLN A 208 -2.28 -4.42 -5.65
C GLN A 208 -2.74 -4.83 -7.05
N VAL A 209 -3.91 -5.45 -7.14
CA VAL A 209 -4.51 -5.86 -8.43
C VAL A 209 -5.27 -4.69 -9.02
N ARG A 210 -4.51 -3.71 -9.53
CA ARG A 210 -5.04 -2.48 -10.12
C ARG A 210 -4.24 -2.14 -11.38
N THR A 211 -4.96 -1.78 -12.44
CA THR A 211 -4.35 -1.22 -13.66
C THR A 211 -3.41 -0.09 -13.28
N THR A 212 -2.12 -0.25 -13.63
CA THR A 212 -1.08 0.69 -13.23
C THR A 212 -0.22 1.04 -14.45
N TYR A 213 -0.18 2.32 -14.78
CA TYR A 213 0.66 2.86 -15.87
C TYR A 213 1.83 3.67 -15.34
N SER A 214 1.68 4.28 -14.16
CA SER A 214 2.75 5.05 -13.53
C SER A 214 2.70 4.94 -12.01
N TRP A 215 3.86 5.17 -11.38
CA TRP A 215 4.04 5.04 -9.94
C TRP A 215 5.25 5.84 -9.45
N ASN A 216 5.26 6.09 -8.15
CA ASN A 216 6.42 6.62 -7.45
C ASN A 216 6.53 6.03 -6.03
N GLY A 217 7.71 6.17 -5.46
CA GLY A 217 7.99 5.82 -4.07
C GLY A 217 8.61 7.00 -3.34
N ALA A 218 8.18 7.29 -2.13
CA ALA A 218 8.78 8.32 -1.29
C ALA A 218 8.85 7.88 0.18
N TYR A 219 10.03 8.01 0.80
CA TYR A 219 10.15 7.77 2.23
C TYR A 219 9.52 8.91 3.04
N ALA A 220 8.76 8.52 4.07
CA ALA A 220 8.09 9.37 5.04
C ALA A 220 8.91 9.59 6.31
#